data_AF-A0A1E4R9Y3-F1
#
_entry.id   AF-A0A1E4R9Y3-F1
#
_cell.length_a   1.000
_cell.length_b   1.000
_cell.length_c   1.000
_cell.angle_alpha   90.00
_cell.angle_beta   90.00
_cell.angle_gamma   90.00
#
_symmetry.space_group_name_H-M   'P 1'
#
loop_
_entity.id
_entity.type
_entity.pdbx_description
1 polymer ?
#
loop_
_entity_poly.entity_id
_entity_poly.type
_entity_poly.pdbx_seq_one_letter_code
_entity_poly.pdbx_strand_id
1 'polypeptide(L)'
;MHLEMQGLEALLQNLTNLPLEEADENKALNAAAKVVKEAVIEEAPQDKRNSSSKSSIKNNIKATRAKDGEAKIHTGGAYHAHIIEGGRSAGRKYALKNGKRQLVTWGPIAPNPFFTRGFESSKGRAVDVMSDEIRKALNL
;
A
#
# COMPACT_ATOMS: atom_id res chain seq x y z
N MET A 1 -21.19 4.81 -9.74
CA MET A 1 -20.68 3.51 -9.25
C MET A 1 -20.40 3.61 -7.75
N HIS A 2 -21.44 3.66 -6.91
CA HIS A 2 -21.31 3.76 -5.44
C HIS A 2 -21.67 2.47 -4.69
N LEU A 3 -22.11 1.42 -5.42
CA LEU A 3 -22.62 0.18 -4.82
C LEU A 3 -21.53 -0.73 -4.22
N GLU A 4 -20.31 -0.76 -4.79
CA GLU A 4 -19.25 -1.66 -4.32
C GLU A 4 -18.68 -1.23 -2.96
N MET A 5 -18.55 0.08 -2.71
CA MET A 5 -18.03 0.59 -1.43
C MET A 5 -19.00 0.34 -0.27
N GLN A 6 -20.32 0.44 -0.51
CA GLN A 6 -21.33 0.11 0.50
C GLN A 6 -21.34 -1.38 0.84
N GLY A 7 -21.08 -2.25 -0.13
CA GLY A 7 -20.95 -3.70 0.12
C GLY A 7 -19.72 -4.04 0.97
N LEU A 8 -18.59 -3.40 0.71
CA LEU A 8 -17.33 -3.68 1.39
C LEU A 8 -17.35 -3.25 2.88
N GLU A 9 -17.94 -2.10 3.16
CA GLU A 9 -18.11 -1.60 4.53
C GLU A 9 -19.13 -2.44 5.33
N ALA A 10 -20.22 -2.87 4.69
CA ALA A 10 -21.16 -3.82 5.27
C ALA A 10 -20.52 -5.19 5.56
N LEU A 11 -19.65 -5.68 4.67
CA LEU A 11 -18.88 -6.91 4.90
C LEU A 11 -17.94 -6.77 6.10
N LEU A 12 -17.21 -5.67 6.21
CA LEU A 12 -16.32 -5.40 7.36
C LEU A 12 -17.10 -5.31 8.68
N GLN A 13 -18.26 -4.66 8.69
CA GLN A 13 -19.12 -4.60 9.87
C GLN A 13 -19.67 -5.99 10.25
N ASN A 14 -20.02 -6.82 9.27
CA ASN A 14 -20.45 -8.18 9.57
C ASN A 14 -19.29 -9.05 10.10
N LEU A 15 -18.08 -8.86 9.56
CA LEU A 15 -16.89 -9.60 9.99
C LEU A 15 -16.47 -9.26 11.43
N THR A 16 -16.54 -7.98 11.81
CA THR A 16 -16.20 -7.52 13.18
C THR A 16 -17.19 -7.99 14.24
N ASN A 17 -18.40 -8.36 13.85
CA ASN A 17 -19.44 -8.87 14.76
C ASN A 17 -19.46 -10.40 14.87
N LEU A 18 -18.62 -11.12 14.12
CA LEU A 18 -18.53 -12.58 14.22
C LEU A 18 -17.77 -12.98 15.49
N PRO A 19 -18.28 -13.95 16.28
CA PRO A 19 -17.53 -14.53 17.38
C PRO A 19 -16.44 -15.46 16.82
N LEU A 20 -15.31 -14.87 16.41
CA LEU A 20 -14.14 -15.61 15.92
C LEU A 20 -13.16 -15.84 17.07
N GLU A 21 -12.48 -16.99 17.03
CA GLU A 21 -11.31 -17.17 17.88
C GLU A 21 -10.17 -16.28 17.38
N GLU A 22 -9.38 -15.75 18.32
CA GLU A 22 -8.26 -14.85 18.03
C GLU A 22 -7.26 -15.47 17.04
N ALA A 23 -7.10 -16.80 17.06
CA ALA A 23 -6.23 -17.51 16.14
C ALA A 23 -6.70 -17.41 14.67
N ASP A 24 -8.01 -17.55 14.45
CA ASP A 24 -8.62 -17.50 13.12
C ASP A 24 -8.67 -16.07 12.57
N GLU A 25 -8.98 -15.11 13.44
CA GLU A 25 -8.90 -13.68 13.12
C GLU A 25 -7.47 -13.30 12.70
N ASN A 26 -6.47 -13.68 13.50
CA ASN A 26 -5.07 -13.43 13.18
C ASN A 26 -4.65 -14.09 11.87
N LYS A 27 -5.16 -15.29 11.57
CA LYS A 27 -4.87 -15.98 10.30
C LYS A 27 -5.45 -15.22 9.10
N ALA A 28 -6.68 -14.75 9.19
CA ALA A 28 -7.33 -13.97 8.15
C ALA A 28 -6.61 -12.63 7.92
N LEU A 29 -6.26 -11.92 9.00
CA LEU A 29 -5.49 -10.67 8.94
C LEU A 29 -4.10 -10.86 8.33
N ASN A 30 -3.40 -11.95 8.67
CA ASN A 30 -2.11 -12.28 8.07
C ASN A 30 -2.21 -12.56 6.56
N ALA A 31 -3.29 -13.23 6.14
CA ALA A 31 -3.54 -13.50 4.72
C ALA A 31 -3.82 -12.20 3.94
N ALA A 32 -4.67 -11.33 4.47
CA ALA A 32 -4.94 -10.01 3.90
C ALA A 32 -3.68 -9.14 3.83
N ALA A 33 -2.90 -9.10 4.91
CA ALA A 33 -1.65 -8.34 4.97
C ALA A 33 -0.62 -8.82 3.94
N LYS A 34 -0.61 -10.12 3.61
CA LYS A 34 0.25 -10.65 2.55
C LYS A 34 -0.10 -10.07 1.17
N VAL A 35 -1.38 -10.00 0.84
CA VAL A 35 -1.86 -9.42 -0.43
C VAL A 35 -1.46 -7.95 -0.54
N VAL A 36 -1.74 -7.17 0.51
CA VAL A 36 -1.39 -5.75 0.52
C VAL A 36 0.13 -5.55 0.45
N LYS A 37 0.91 -6.39 1.15
CA LYS A 37 2.37 -6.35 1.10
C LYS A 37 2.89 -6.56 -0.32
N GLU A 38 2.34 -7.53 -1.05
CA GLU A 38 2.73 -7.82 -2.44
C GLU A 38 2.45 -6.62 -3.35
N ALA A 39 1.26 -6.02 -3.24
CA ALA A 39 0.91 -4.82 -4.02
C ALA A 39 1.80 -3.61 -3.69
N VAL A 40 2.13 -3.40 -2.41
CA VAL A 40 3.06 -2.33 -2.00
C VAL A 40 4.47 -2.58 -2.55
N ILE A 41 4.92 -3.83 -2.65
CA ILE A 41 6.22 -4.18 -3.27
C ILE A 41 6.24 -3.88 -4.77
N GLU A 42 5.14 -4.14 -5.47
CA GLU A 42 5.01 -3.84 -6.91
C GLU A 42 5.13 -2.34 -7.17
N GLU A 43 4.44 -1.53 -6.38
CA GLU A 43 4.44 -0.07 -6.46
C GLU A 43 5.73 0.59 -5.98
N ALA A 44 6.54 -0.12 -5.19
CA ALA A 44 7.72 0.47 -4.59
C ALA A 44 8.80 0.83 -5.64
N PRO A 45 9.48 1.97 -5.49
CA PRO A 45 10.51 2.39 -6.44
C PRO A 45 11.69 1.40 -6.45
N GLN A 46 12.24 1.13 -7.62
CA GLN A 46 13.40 0.25 -7.79
C GLN A 46 14.54 0.99 -8.48
N ASP A 47 15.72 1.00 -7.85
CA ASP A 47 16.92 1.52 -8.50
C ASP A 47 17.32 0.57 -9.62
N LYS A 48 17.20 1.04 -10.87
CA LYS A 48 17.57 0.30 -12.08
C LYS A 48 19.06 -0.06 -12.11
N ARG A 49 19.91 0.68 -11.39
CA ARG A 49 21.36 0.42 -11.34
C ARG A 49 21.74 -0.69 -10.38
N ASN A 50 20.90 -0.96 -9.37
CA ASN A 50 21.21 -1.90 -8.30
C ASN A 50 20.01 -2.80 -7.96
N SER A 51 19.44 -3.41 -9.01
CA SER A 51 18.23 -4.22 -8.95
C SER A 51 18.30 -5.41 -7.99
N SER A 52 19.51 -5.90 -7.68
CA SER A 52 19.73 -7.07 -6.82
C SER A 52 20.15 -6.71 -5.37
N SER A 53 20.22 -5.42 -5.03
CA SER A 53 20.73 -5.02 -3.72
C SER A 53 19.78 -5.42 -2.59
N LYS A 54 20.32 -6.01 -1.52
CA LYS A 54 19.64 -6.20 -0.23
C LYS A 54 19.15 -4.88 0.38
N SER A 55 19.69 -3.74 -0.06
CA SER A 55 19.26 -2.40 0.36
C SER A 55 18.07 -1.86 -0.44
N SER A 56 17.54 -2.59 -1.43
CA SER A 56 16.36 -2.14 -2.18
C SER A 56 15.15 -2.05 -1.26
N ILE A 57 14.30 -1.04 -1.48
CA ILE A 57 13.10 -0.84 -0.64
C ILE A 57 12.14 -2.03 -0.76
N LYS A 58 12.05 -2.64 -1.96
CA LYS A 58 11.26 -3.85 -2.24
C LYS A 58 11.60 -5.00 -1.30
N ASN A 59 12.89 -5.25 -1.08
CA ASN A 59 13.36 -6.34 -0.22
C ASN A 59 13.17 -6.06 1.27
N ASN A 60 12.94 -4.80 1.65
CA ASN A 60 12.83 -4.38 3.05
C ASN A 60 11.38 -4.26 3.53
N ILE A 61 10.39 -4.24 2.62
CA ILE A 61 8.97 -4.22 2.98
C ILE A 61 8.60 -5.53 3.68
N LYS A 62 8.10 -5.40 4.90
CA LYS A 62 7.74 -6.50 5.80
C LYS A 62 6.32 -6.30 6.31
N ALA A 63 5.65 -7.42 6.59
CA ALA A 63 4.42 -7.45 7.35
C ALA A 63 4.74 -8.00 8.75
N THR A 64 4.28 -7.33 9.79
CA THR A 64 4.26 -7.90 11.14
C THR A 64 3.13 -8.91 11.22
N ARG A 65 3.33 -9.96 12.03
CA ARG A 65 2.22 -10.87 12.33
C ARG A 65 1.09 -10.09 13.00
N ALA A 66 -0.14 -10.45 12.65
CA ALA A 66 -1.32 -9.94 13.30
C ALA A 66 -1.24 -10.20 14.81
N LYS A 67 -1.49 -9.15 15.59
CA LYS A 67 -1.62 -9.21 17.04
C LYS A 67 -2.63 -8.14 17.44
N ASP A 68 -3.48 -8.44 18.42
CA ASP A 68 -4.48 -7.51 18.95
C ASP A 68 -5.43 -6.98 17.84
N GLY A 69 -5.79 -7.83 16.87
CA GLY A 69 -6.70 -7.47 15.77
C GLY A 69 -6.07 -6.63 14.64
N GLU A 70 -4.75 -6.41 14.64
CA GLU A 70 -4.08 -5.57 13.65
C GLU A 70 -2.87 -6.24 12.99
N ALA A 71 -2.80 -6.17 11.66
CA ALA A 71 -1.60 -6.49 10.88
C ALA A 71 -0.99 -5.21 10.29
N LYS A 72 0.34 -5.04 10.42
CA LYS A 72 1.03 -3.80 10.01
C LYS A 72 2.03 -4.10 8.91
N ILE A 73 2.06 -3.26 7.89
CA ILE A 73 3.02 -3.34 6.79
C ILE A 73 3.94 -2.12 6.87
N HIS A 74 5.25 -2.35 6.83
CA HIS A 74 6.25 -1.31 7.02
C HIS A 74 7.50 -1.58 6.18
N THR A 75 8.32 -0.55 6.01
CA THR A 75 9.52 -0.58 5.16
C THR A 75 10.74 -1.26 5.80
N GLY A 76 10.56 -1.94 6.93
CA GLY A 76 11.66 -2.59 7.65
C GLY A 76 12.81 -1.61 7.95
N GLY A 77 14.04 -2.02 7.62
CA GLY A 77 15.26 -1.24 7.82
C GLY A 77 15.63 -0.32 6.65
N ALA A 78 14.74 -0.09 5.69
CA ALA A 78 15.03 0.81 4.58
C ALA A 78 15.21 2.25 5.10
N TYR A 79 16.24 2.95 4.61
CA TYR A 79 16.45 4.35 4.91
C TYR A 79 15.22 5.18 4.53
N HIS A 80 14.77 6.04 5.45
CA HIS A 80 13.55 6.85 5.29
C HIS A 80 13.60 7.78 4.07
N ALA A 81 14.80 8.12 3.60
CA ALA A 81 15.00 8.88 2.36
C ALA A 81 14.40 8.18 1.11
N HIS A 82 14.33 6.85 1.10
CA HIS A 82 13.68 6.09 0.00
C HIS A 82 12.14 6.16 0.04
N ILE A 83 11.56 6.71 1.11
CA ILE A 83 10.11 6.85 1.31
C ILE A 83 9.61 8.24 0.87
N ILE A 84 10.52 9.16 0.55
CA ILE A 84 10.17 10.54 0.20
C ILE A 84 9.59 10.58 -1.22
N GLU A 85 8.29 10.35 -1.32
CA GLU A 85 7.49 10.61 -2.52
C GLU A 85 6.80 11.96 -2.37
N GLY A 86 7.62 13.01 -2.40
CA GLY A 86 7.18 14.39 -2.18
C GLY A 86 6.36 14.94 -3.34
N GLY A 87 5.38 15.78 -3.00
CA GLY A 87 4.73 16.67 -3.95
C GLY A 87 5.65 17.82 -4.35
N ARG A 88 5.29 18.55 -5.40
CA ARG A 88 6.00 19.75 -5.86
C ARG A 88 5.06 20.94 -5.82
N SER A 89 5.52 22.09 -5.33
CA SER A 89 4.79 23.35 -5.43
C SER A 89 4.81 23.92 -6.87
N ALA A 90 3.85 24.77 -7.18
CA ALA A 90 3.81 25.49 -8.45
C ALA A 90 5.02 26.44 -8.54
N GLY A 91 5.52 26.67 -9.75
CA GLY A 91 6.68 27.54 -9.93
C GLY A 91 6.91 27.95 -11.38
N ARG A 92 7.81 28.92 -11.53
CA ARG A 92 8.26 29.42 -12.83
C ARG A 92 9.74 29.73 -12.76
N LYS A 93 10.48 29.35 -13.79
CA LYS A 93 11.91 29.67 -13.93
C LYS A 93 12.24 29.92 -15.39
N TYR A 94 13.12 30.89 -15.64
CA TYR A 94 13.76 31.04 -16.94
C TYR A 94 14.82 29.95 -17.11
N ALA A 95 14.57 29.01 -18.03
CA ALA A 95 15.50 27.96 -18.39
C ALA A 95 16.03 28.20 -19.81
N LEU A 96 17.28 27.83 -20.06
CA LEU A 96 17.82 27.80 -21.41
C LEU A 96 17.27 26.56 -22.11
N LYS A 97 16.49 26.75 -23.17
CA LYS A 97 15.98 25.66 -24.01
C LYS A 97 16.32 25.99 -25.46
N ASN A 98 17.09 25.12 -26.11
CA ASN A 98 17.58 25.31 -27.49
C ASN A 98 18.29 26.68 -27.68
N GLY A 99 19.17 27.06 -26.75
CA GLY A 99 19.94 28.30 -26.81
C GLY A 99 19.15 29.60 -26.56
N LYS A 100 17.83 29.54 -26.40
CA LYS A 100 16.99 30.70 -26.05
C LYS A 100 16.51 30.60 -24.60
N ARG A 101 16.50 31.72 -23.88
CA ARG A 101 15.86 31.79 -22.55
C ARG A 101 14.36 31.73 -22.72
N GLN A 102 13.75 30.68 -22.16
CA GLN A 102 12.30 30.49 -22.17
C GLN A 102 11.78 30.46 -20.75
N LEU A 103 10.62 31.08 -20.52
CA LEU A 103 9.91 30.97 -19.25
C LEU A 103 9.27 29.58 -19.20
N VAL A 104 9.72 28.74 -18.27
CA VAL A 104 9.13 27.44 -18.01
C VAL A 104 8.30 27.56 -16.73
N THR A 105 7.01 27.30 -16.85
CA THR A 105 6.07 27.25 -15.73
C THR A 105 5.65 25.82 -15.48
N TRP A 106 5.36 25.51 -14.23
CA TRP A 106 4.83 24.22 -13.86
C TRP A 106 3.80 24.34 -12.75
N GLY A 107 2.80 23.46 -12.80
CA GLY A 107 1.76 23.35 -11.78
C GLY A 107 2.23 22.62 -10.52
N PRO A 108 1.45 22.74 -9.44
CA PRO A 108 1.66 21.92 -8.24
C PRO A 108 1.31 20.46 -8.55
N ILE A 109 2.00 19.53 -7.88
CA ILE A 109 1.77 18.09 -7.96
C ILE A 109 1.67 17.58 -6.53
N ALA A 110 0.59 16.86 -6.22
CA ALA A 110 0.41 16.25 -4.90
C ALA A 110 1.45 15.14 -4.66
N PRO A 111 1.83 14.86 -3.40
CA PRO A 111 2.55 13.64 -3.07
C PRO A 111 1.79 12.43 -3.60
N ASN A 112 2.50 11.45 -4.13
CA ASN A 112 1.92 10.21 -4.61
C ASN A 112 2.66 9.07 -3.93
N PRO A 113 2.29 8.65 -2.70
CA PRO A 113 2.98 7.60 -1.94
C PRO A 113 2.65 6.18 -2.42
N PHE A 114 3.66 5.33 -2.58
CA PHE A 114 3.55 3.97 -3.10
C PHE A 114 2.84 3.02 -2.14
N PHE A 115 2.95 3.28 -0.83
CA PHE A 115 2.14 2.59 0.17
C PHE A 115 0.65 2.84 -0.03
N THR A 116 0.27 4.10 -0.26
CA THR A 116 -1.13 4.45 -0.50
C THR A 116 -1.63 3.82 -1.80
N ARG A 117 -0.85 3.91 -2.89
CA ARG A 117 -1.23 3.25 -4.15
C ARG A 117 -1.39 1.75 -4.00
N GLY A 118 -0.42 1.08 -3.38
CA GLY A 118 -0.44 -0.37 -3.17
C GLY A 118 -1.59 -0.81 -2.26
N PHE A 119 -1.93 -0.02 -1.24
CA PHE A 119 -3.11 -0.29 -0.41
C PHE A 119 -4.41 -0.11 -1.19
N GLU A 120 -4.58 1.03 -1.88
CA GLU A 120 -5.80 1.33 -2.64
C GLU A 120 -6.07 0.33 -3.76
N SER A 121 -5.02 -0.17 -4.43
CA SER A 121 -5.16 -1.16 -5.49
C SER A 121 -5.47 -2.57 -4.97
N SER A 122 -5.08 -2.88 -3.74
CA SER A 122 -5.21 -4.24 -3.16
C SER A 122 -6.34 -4.39 -2.16
N LYS A 123 -6.93 -3.31 -1.64
CA LYS A 123 -7.93 -3.34 -0.56
C LYS A 123 -9.12 -4.27 -0.83
N GLY A 124 -9.63 -4.29 -2.06
CA GLY A 124 -10.75 -5.17 -2.44
C GLY A 124 -10.37 -6.64 -2.31
N ARG A 125 -9.27 -7.03 -2.98
CA ARG A 125 -8.74 -8.39 -2.93
C ARG A 125 -8.33 -8.81 -1.51
N ALA A 126 -7.82 -7.89 -0.70
CA ALA A 126 -7.46 -8.16 0.68
C ALA A 126 -8.69 -8.53 1.52
N VAL A 127 -9.82 -7.83 1.32
CA VAL A 127 -11.10 -8.15 1.97
C VAL A 127 -11.65 -9.48 1.49
N ASP A 128 -11.55 -9.79 0.20
CA ASP A 128 -12.00 -11.08 -0.33
C ASP A 128 -11.24 -12.24 0.30
N VAL A 129 -9.90 -12.16 0.33
CA VAL A 129 -9.04 -13.18 0.95
C VAL A 129 -9.28 -13.31 2.45
N MET A 130 -9.51 -12.20 3.14
CA MET A 130 -9.87 -12.20 4.55
C MET A 130 -11.20 -12.91 4.79
N SER A 131 -12.20 -12.61 3.95
CA SER A 131 -13.53 -13.22 4.02
C SER A 131 -13.46 -14.72 3.75
N ASP A 132 -12.63 -15.16 2.80
CA ASP A 132 -12.44 -16.57 2.48
C ASP A 132 -11.78 -17.35 3.63
N GLU A 133 -10.78 -16.78 4.31
CA GLU A 133 -10.19 -17.42 5.48
C GLU A 133 -11.17 -17.49 6.66
N ILE A 134 -11.99 -16.47 6.85
CA ILE A 134 -13.03 -16.45 7.89
C ILE A 134 -14.12 -17.49 7.61
N ARG A 135 -14.57 -17.62 6.35
CA ARG A 135 -15.52 -18.68 5.95
C ARG A 135 -14.98 -20.07 6.24
N LYS A 136 -13.71 -20.32 5.91
CA LYS A 136 -13.04 -21.60 6.23
C LYS A 136 -13.01 -21.87 7.74
N ALA A 137 -12.71 -20.86 8.56
CA ALA A 137 -12.70 -21.00 10.01
C ALA A 137 -14.10 -21.34 10.57
N LEU A 138 -15.14 -20.76 9.98
CA LEU A 138 -16.53 -20.98 10.39
C LEU A 138 -17.19 -22.19 9.73
N ASN A 139 -16.47 -22.96 8.89
CA ASN A 139 -17.00 -24.06 8.07
C ASN A 139 -18.23 -23.67 7.22
N LEU A 140 -18.22 -22.46 6.67
CA LEU A 140 -19.22 -21.93 5.74
C LEU A 140 -18.74 -22.05 4.29
#